data_AF-A0A1Q9GCR3-F1
#
_entry.id   AF-A0A1Q9GCR3-F1
#
_cell.length_a   1.000
_cell.length_b   1.000
_cell.length_c   1.000
_cell.angle_alpha   90.00
_cell.angle_beta   90.00
_cell.angle_gamma   90.00
#
_symmetry.space_group_name_H-M   'P 1'
#
loop_
_entity.id
_entity.type
_entity.pdbx_description
1 polymer ?
#
loop_
_entity_poly.entity_id
_entity_poly.type
_entity_poly.pdbx_seq_one_letter_code
_entity_poly.pdbx_strand_id
1 'polypeptide(L)'
;MDLFHIFQGNEALSATAAIMAFYLAAIALGGLLYKFGMFHDIHDLPTKTKRLGRILAILAGLTLMLSGLGKIIGLAPMVAKFTQFGMIHMFKFTGCTEVFTGLLIIFPRTYKVGLLMGIALVGGAIATHLPTYSDGVAWAIPSGSVMVILWASAFFYTPEAYPEWFTKLVNHYILPKKLNTQ
;
A
#
# COMPACT_ATOMS: atom_id res chain seq x y z
N MET A 1 -16.57 -3.46 -22.62
CA MET A 1 -17.41 -3.08 -21.48
C MET A 1 -16.49 -2.56 -20.40
N ASP A 2 -16.58 -1.27 -20.08
CA ASP A 2 -15.74 -0.66 -19.05
C ASP A 2 -16.23 -1.12 -17.68
N LEU A 3 -15.37 -1.75 -16.87
CA LEU A 3 -15.72 -2.31 -15.56
C LEU A 3 -16.36 -1.23 -14.65
N PHE A 4 -16.00 0.02 -14.88
CA PHE A 4 -16.49 1.20 -14.17
C PHE A 4 -17.96 1.56 -14.50
N HIS A 5 -18.52 1.10 -15.63
CA HIS A 5 -19.93 1.37 -15.97
C HIS A 5 -20.93 0.50 -15.19
N ILE A 6 -20.51 -0.63 -14.64
CA ILE A 6 -21.38 -1.54 -13.87
C ILE A 6 -21.75 -0.94 -12.49
N PHE A 7 -20.99 0.05 -12.00
CA PHE A 7 -21.15 0.63 -10.67
C PHE A 7 -21.60 2.10 -10.68
N GLN A 8 -22.17 2.58 -11.78
CA GLN A 8 -22.69 3.96 -11.86
C GLN A 8 -23.77 4.19 -10.79
N GLY A 9 -23.49 5.11 -9.85
CA GLY A 9 -24.36 5.48 -8.74
C GLY A 9 -23.85 5.10 -7.34
N ASN A 10 -22.81 4.26 -7.22
CA ASN A 10 -22.18 3.93 -5.93
C ASN A 10 -20.66 4.09 -5.98
N GLU A 11 -20.19 5.27 -5.63
CA GLU A 11 -18.76 5.63 -5.66
C GLU A 11 -17.91 4.72 -4.78
N ALA A 12 -18.41 4.28 -3.63
CA ALA A 12 -17.69 3.39 -2.73
C ALA A 12 -17.49 2.00 -3.35
N LEU A 13 -18.49 1.47 -4.04
CA LEU A 13 -18.41 0.18 -4.72
C LEU A 13 -17.45 0.24 -5.91
N SER A 14 -17.49 1.32 -6.69
CA SER A 14 -16.54 1.57 -7.78
C SER A 14 -15.10 1.70 -7.28
N ALA A 15 -14.87 2.47 -6.22
CA ALA A 15 -13.56 2.60 -5.59
C ALA A 15 -13.05 1.27 -5.00
N THR A 16 -13.94 0.48 -4.41
CA THR A 16 -13.63 -0.87 -3.92
C THR A 16 -13.23 -1.80 -5.06
N ALA A 17 -14.00 -1.84 -6.14
CA ALA A 17 -13.67 -2.66 -7.31
C ALA A 17 -12.32 -2.25 -7.92
N ALA A 18 -12.07 -0.94 -8.03
CA ALA A 18 -10.81 -0.41 -8.54
C ALA A 18 -9.62 -0.86 -7.68
N ILE A 19 -9.68 -0.67 -6.35
CA ILE A 19 -8.56 -1.07 -5.49
C ILE A 19 -8.36 -2.58 -5.45
N MET A 20 -9.43 -3.36 -5.54
CA MET A 20 -9.34 -4.82 -5.65
C MET A 20 -8.61 -5.23 -6.94
N ALA A 21 -8.90 -4.57 -8.07
CA ALA A 21 -8.17 -4.80 -9.31
C ALA A 21 -6.67 -4.47 -9.17
N PHE A 22 -6.32 -3.37 -8.49
CA PHE A 22 -4.92 -3.04 -8.20
C PHE A 22 -4.24 -4.09 -7.32
N TYR A 23 -4.89 -4.58 -6.26
CA TYR A 23 -4.32 -5.63 -5.42
C TYR A 23 -4.16 -6.95 -6.16
N LEU A 24 -5.15 -7.35 -6.97
CA LEU A 24 -5.03 -8.55 -7.79
C LEU A 24 -3.88 -8.44 -8.80
N ALA A 25 -3.74 -7.28 -9.45
CA ALA A 25 -2.61 -7.02 -10.35
C ALA A 25 -1.26 -7.05 -9.59
N ALA A 26 -1.20 -6.46 -8.39
CA ALA A 26 0.01 -6.49 -7.55
C ALA A 26 0.37 -7.91 -7.09
N ILE A 27 -0.62 -8.72 -6.71
CA ILE A 27 -0.42 -10.13 -6.32
C ILE A 27 0.05 -10.96 -7.52
N ALA A 28 -0.60 -10.79 -8.68
CA ALA A 28 -0.22 -11.51 -9.91
C ALA A 28 1.20 -11.14 -10.34
N LEU A 29 1.53 -9.84 -10.34
CA LEU A 29 2.88 -9.36 -10.64
C LEU A 29 3.89 -9.86 -9.60
N GLY A 30 3.57 -9.80 -8.31
CA GLY A 30 4.43 -10.30 -7.25
C GLY A 30 4.71 -11.80 -7.38
N GLY A 31 3.70 -12.60 -7.69
CA GLY A 31 3.85 -14.04 -7.95
C GLY A 31 4.69 -14.33 -9.20
N LEU A 32 4.54 -13.52 -10.25
CA LEU A 32 5.37 -13.61 -11.45
C LEU A 32 6.84 -13.27 -11.14
N LEU A 33 7.11 -12.15 -10.49
CA LEU A 33 8.45 -11.72 -10.10
C LEU A 33 9.10 -12.74 -9.15
N TYR A 34 8.33 -13.32 -8.25
CA TYR A 34 8.79 -14.39 -7.37
C TYR A 34 9.26 -15.62 -8.14
N LYS A 35 8.52 -16.04 -9.18
CA LYS A 35 8.96 -17.14 -10.07
C LYS A 35 10.28 -16.84 -10.79
N PHE A 36 10.59 -15.56 -11.01
CA PHE A 36 11.87 -15.12 -11.59
C PHE A 36 12.98 -14.92 -10.54
N GLY A 37 12.77 -15.37 -9.30
CA GLY A 37 13.79 -15.34 -8.24
C GLY A 37 13.84 -14.03 -7.46
N MET A 38 12.91 -13.09 -7.68
CA MET A 38 12.76 -11.94 -6.78
C MET A 38 12.13 -12.39 -5.45
N PHE A 39 12.40 -11.63 -4.39
CA PHE A 39 11.82 -11.85 -3.05
C PHE A 39 12.21 -13.18 -2.38
N HIS A 40 13.27 -13.84 -2.82
CA HIS A 40 13.81 -15.02 -2.14
C HIS A 40 14.24 -14.72 -0.68
N ASP A 41 14.52 -13.45 -0.35
CA ASP A 41 14.79 -12.99 1.01
C ASP A 41 13.66 -13.31 1.99
N ILE A 42 12.43 -13.55 1.53
CA ILE A 42 11.31 -13.98 2.37
C ILE A 42 11.64 -15.28 3.10
N HIS A 43 12.31 -16.23 2.47
CA HIS A 43 12.59 -17.54 3.10
C HIS A 43 13.68 -17.45 4.17
N ASP A 44 14.60 -16.52 4.00
CA ASP A 44 15.71 -16.26 4.92
C ASP A 44 15.25 -15.61 6.24
N LEU A 45 14.00 -15.12 6.29
CA LEU A 45 13.45 -14.49 7.49
C LEU A 45 13.16 -15.51 8.60
N PRO A 46 13.50 -15.19 9.86
CA PRO A 46 13.54 -16.15 10.95
C PRO A 46 12.17 -16.58 11.47
N THR A 47 11.13 -15.77 11.27
CA THR A 47 9.78 -16.03 11.81
C THR A 47 8.70 -15.86 10.75
N LYS A 48 7.61 -16.64 10.88
CA LYS A 48 6.42 -16.50 10.01
C LYS A 48 5.84 -15.08 10.05
N THR A 49 5.91 -14.42 11.20
CA THR A 49 5.48 -13.02 11.36
C THR A 49 6.31 -12.06 10.51
N LYS A 50 7.64 -12.17 10.54
CA LYS A 50 8.50 -11.34 9.67
C LYS A 50 8.25 -11.61 8.20
N ARG A 51 7.99 -12.88 7.82
CA ARG A 51 7.60 -13.24 6.44
C ARG A 51 6.31 -12.57 6.01
N LEU A 52 5.28 -12.61 6.85
CA LEU A 52 4.02 -11.92 6.59
C LEU A 52 4.24 -10.41 6.42
N GLY A 53 4.98 -9.77 7.33
CA GLY A 53 5.30 -8.35 7.23
C GLY A 53 6.02 -7.99 5.93
N ARG A 54 6.93 -8.86 5.48
CA ARG A 54 7.65 -8.68 4.22
C ARG A 54 6.75 -8.83 2.99
N ILE A 55 5.84 -9.80 2.99
CA ILE A 55 4.84 -9.97 1.92
C ILE A 55 3.93 -8.74 1.85
N LEU A 56 3.49 -8.21 2.99
CA LEU A 56 2.70 -6.97 3.05
C LEU A 56 3.49 -5.77 2.52
N ALA A 57 4.80 -5.68 2.82
CA ALA A 57 5.68 -4.63 2.27
C ALA A 57 5.69 -4.68 0.74
N ILE A 58 5.92 -5.87 0.18
CA ILE A 58 5.98 -6.09 -1.27
C ILE A 58 4.64 -5.76 -1.91
N LEU A 59 3.53 -6.21 -1.29
CA LEU A 59 2.18 -5.90 -1.77
C LEU A 59 1.93 -4.39 -1.83
N ALA A 60 2.20 -3.66 -0.73
CA ALA A 60 2.04 -2.21 -0.70
C ALA A 60 2.95 -1.50 -1.72
N GLY A 61 4.22 -1.92 -1.81
CA GLY A 61 5.17 -1.36 -2.76
C GLY A 61 4.75 -1.57 -4.22
N LEU A 62 4.27 -2.77 -4.58
CA LEU A 62 3.77 -3.07 -5.91
C LEU A 62 2.48 -2.31 -6.22
N THR A 63 1.56 -2.18 -5.28
CA THR A 63 0.34 -1.37 -5.44
C THR A 63 0.70 0.10 -5.70
N LEU A 64 1.65 0.68 -4.94
CA LEU A 64 2.14 2.04 -5.19
C LEU A 64 2.82 2.17 -6.55
N MET A 65 3.64 1.20 -6.96
CA MET A 65 4.26 1.22 -8.27
C MET A 65 3.23 1.17 -9.41
N LEU A 66 2.23 0.29 -9.32
CA LEU A 66 1.18 0.20 -10.33
C LEU A 66 0.34 1.48 -10.40
N SER A 67 -0.01 2.04 -9.24
CA SER A 67 -0.69 3.34 -9.16
C SER A 67 0.15 4.45 -9.81
N GLY A 68 1.44 4.51 -9.49
CA GLY A 68 2.34 5.54 -9.99
C GLY A 68 2.59 5.43 -11.49
N LEU A 69 2.78 4.20 -11.98
CA LEU A 69 2.86 3.91 -13.42
C LEU A 69 1.59 4.36 -14.15
N GLY A 70 0.41 4.10 -13.56
CA GLY A 70 -0.87 4.57 -14.08
C GLY A 70 -0.91 6.10 -14.26
N LYS A 71 -0.33 6.86 -13.34
CA LYS A 71 -0.20 8.32 -13.44
C LYS A 71 0.80 8.75 -14.50
N ILE A 72 1.93 8.06 -14.61
CA ILE A 72 2.97 8.38 -15.61
C ILE A 72 2.44 8.17 -17.03
N ILE A 73 1.71 7.08 -17.28
CA ILE A 73 1.13 6.76 -18.60
C ILE A 73 -0.15 7.54 -18.91
N GLY A 74 -0.74 8.23 -17.94
CA GLY A 74 -1.91 9.08 -18.19
C GLY A 74 -3.25 8.37 -18.17
N LEU A 75 -3.47 7.40 -17.26
CA LEU A 75 -4.77 6.73 -17.15
C LEU A 75 -5.91 7.74 -16.94
N ALA A 76 -6.88 7.74 -17.87
CA ALA A 76 -7.93 8.75 -17.93
C ALA A 76 -8.71 8.95 -16.62
N PRO A 77 -9.08 7.90 -15.84
CA PRO A 77 -9.75 8.09 -14.55
C PRO A 77 -8.90 8.86 -13.53
N MET A 78 -7.58 8.65 -13.54
CA MET A 78 -6.67 9.33 -12.63
C MET A 78 -6.39 10.78 -13.06
N VAL A 79 -6.28 11.02 -14.37
CA VAL A 79 -6.16 12.37 -14.95
C VAL A 79 -7.38 13.21 -14.56
N ALA A 80 -8.59 12.66 -14.73
CA ALA A 80 -9.84 13.35 -14.38
C ALA A 80 -9.86 13.80 -12.90
N LYS A 81 -9.42 12.93 -11.98
CA LYS A 81 -9.35 13.25 -10.55
C LYS A 81 -8.32 14.34 -10.23
N PHE A 82 -7.13 14.28 -10.83
CA PHE A 82 -6.13 15.35 -10.62
C PHE A 82 -6.55 16.69 -11.22
N THR A 83 -7.27 16.69 -12.33
CA THR A 83 -7.88 17.89 -12.91
C THR A 83 -8.95 18.45 -11.97
N GLN A 84 -9.81 17.59 -11.41
CA GLN A 84 -10.85 17.98 -10.45
C GLN A 84 -10.26 18.67 -9.21
N PHE A 85 -9.09 18.22 -8.72
CA PHE A 85 -8.40 18.86 -7.60
C PHE A 85 -7.57 20.10 -7.98
N GLY A 86 -7.53 20.49 -9.26
CA GLY A 86 -6.66 21.57 -9.73
C GLY A 86 -5.15 21.24 -9.66
N MET A 87 -4.80 19.96 -9.52
CA MET A 87 -3.44 19.47 -9.28
C MET A 87 -2.83 18.78 -10.51
N ILE A 88 -3.41 18.92 -11.70
CA ILE A 88 -2.95 18.22 -12.90
C ILE A 88 -1.46 18.45 -13.22
N HIS A 89 -0.92 19.62 -12.87
CA HIS A 89 0.50 19.96 -13.01
C HIS A 89 1.42 19.06 -12.16
N MET A 90 0.92 18.48 -11.06
CA MET A 90 1.65 17.55 -10.20
C MET A 90 1.42 16.08 -10.56
N PHE A 91 0.55 15.78 -11.51
CA PHE A 91 0.08 14.42 -11.78
C PHE A 91 1.20 13.42 -12.12
N LYS A 92 2.12 13.80 -13.01
CA LYS A 92 3.27 12.94 -13.35
C LYS A 92 4.31 12.92 -12.23
N PHE A 93 4.48 14.02 -11.51
CA PHE A 93 5.40 14.10 -10.38
C PHE A 93 4.99 13.14 -9.27
N THR A 94 3.70 13.13 -8.89
CA THR A 94 3.16 12.17 -7.91
C THR A 94 3.25 10.72 -8.41
N GLY A 95 3.10 10.49 -9.71
CA GLY A 95 3.36 9.18 -10.31
C GLY A 95 4.80 8.70 -10.13
N CYS A 96 5.78 9.56 -10.41
CA CYS A 96 7.20 9.25 -10.23
C CYS A 96 7.55 9.00 -8.76
N THR A 97 7.02 9.81 -7.83
CA THR A 97 7.28 9.61 -6.40
C THR A 97 6.63 8.33 -5.87
N GLU A 98 5.45 7.95 -6.35
CA GLU A 98 4.81 6.66 -6.03
C GLU A 98 5.65 5.47 -6.48
N VAL A 99 6.15 5.48 -7.73
CA VAL A 99 7.02 4.41 -8.26
C VAL A 99 8.31 4.32 -7.45
N PHE A 100 8.97 5.46 -7.22
CA PHE A 100 10.22 5.50 -6.47
C PHE A 100 10.03 5.00 -5.03
N THR A 101 8.95 5.43 -4.37
CA THR A 101 8.59 4.97 -3.02
C THR A 101 8.34 3.47 -2.99
N GLY A 102 7.57 2.95 -3.96
CA GLY A 102 7.27 1.52 -4.05
C GLY A 102 8.53 0.67 -4.25
N LEU A 103 9.49 1.15 -5.05
CA LEU A 103 10.81 0.51 -5.18
C LEU A 103 11.57 0.48 -3.85
N LEU A 104 11.60 1.59 -3.12
CA LEU A 104 12.28 1.66 -1.82
C LEU A 104 11.67 0.69 -0.79
N ILE A 105 10.35 0.52 -0.79
CA ILE A 105 9.64 -0.44 0.08
C ILE A 105 9.96 -1.88 -0.33
N ILE A 106 9.98 -2.15 -1.63
CA ILE A 106 10.24 -3.48 -2.17
C ILE A 106 11.67 -3.94 -1.85
N PHE A 107 12.68 -3.09 -1.92
CA PHE A 107 14.05 -3.50 -1.59
C PHE A 107 14.29 -3.53 -0.07
N PRO A 108 14.72 -4.66 0.52
CA PRO A 108 14.76 -4.84 1.97
C PRO A 108 15.74 -3.87 2.66
N ARG A 109 16.82 -3.50 1.96
CA ARG A 109 17.83 -2.54 2.46
C ARG A 109 17.31 -1.12 2.60
N THR A 110 16.33 -0.73 1.78
CA THR A 110 15.77 0.63 1.74
C THR A 110 14.39 0.72 2.39
N TYR A 111 13.84 -0.41 2.85
CA TYR A 111 12.46 -0.52 3.34
C TYR A 111 12.07 0.57 4.34
N LYS A 112 12.92 0.87 5.34
CA LYS A 112 12.60 1.87 6.37
C LYS A 112 12.41 3.28 5.78
N VAL A 113 13.26 3.66 4.83
CA VAL A 113 13.17 4.95 4.13
C VAL A 113 11.92 4.95 3.24
N GLY A 114 11.70 3.87 2.50
CA GLY A 114 10.50 3.69 1.68
C GLY A 114 9.21 3.74 2.49
N LEU A 115 9.19 3.16 3.69
CA LEU A 115 8.05 3.17 4.60
C LEU A 115 7.72 4.58 5.08
N LEU A 116 8.72 5.34 5.56
CA LEU A 116 8.52 6.73 5.99
C LEU A 116 7.98 7.59 4.84
N MET A 117 8.58 7.43 3.66
CA MET A 117 8.17 8.14 2.46
C MET A 117 6.77 7.72 2.00
N GLY A 118 6.42 6.44 2.09
CA GLY A 118 5.09 5.90 1.78
C GLY A 118 4.01 6.42 2.72
N ILE A 119 4.28 6.45 4.03
CA ILE A 119 3.35 7.01 5.01
C ILE A 119 3.14 8.51 4.74
N ALA A 120 4.21 9.28 4.50
CA ALA A 120 4.10 10.70 4.18
C ALA A 120 3.32 10.95 2.88
N LEU A 121 3.63 10.19 1.83
CA LEU A 121 2.99 10.30 0.51
C LEU A 121 1.50 9.93 0.57
N VAL A 122 1.17 8.76 1.10
CA VAL A 122 -0.22 8.27 1.20
C VAL A 122 -1.01 9.13 2.20
N GLY A 123 -0.38 9.58 3.29
CA GLY A 123 -0.98 10.52 4.23
C GLY A 123 -1.32 11.86 3.59
N GLY A 124 -0.41 12.40 2.75
CA GLY A 124 -0.66 13.62 1.97
C GLY A 124 -1.80 13.44 0.95
N ALA A 125 -1.86 12.28 0.28
CA ALA A 125 -2.97 11.95 -0.61
C ALA A 125 -4.31 11.95 0.14
N ILE A 126 -4.39 11.23 1.28
CA ILE A 126 -5.56 11.21 2.17
C ILE A 126 -5.96 12.63 2.59
N ALA A 127 -4.99 13.43 3.05
CA ALA A 127 -5.23 14.80 3.50
C ALA A 127 -5.77 15.71 2.38
N THR A 128 -5.39 15.46 1.13
CA THR A 128 -5.87 16.24 -0.02
C THR A 128 -7.32 15.91 -0.40
N HIS A 129 -7.77 14.69 -0.10
CA HIS A 129 -9.15 14.30 -0.34
C HIS A 129 -10.13 14.80 0.75
N LEU A 130 -9.67 14.98 2.00
CA LEU A 130 -10.53 15.40 3.12
C LEU A 130 -11.35 16.69 2.87
N PRO A 131 -10.80 17.76 2.27
CA PRO A 131 -11.56 18.98 1.97
C PRO A 131 -12.55 18.84 0.80
N THR A 132 -12.46 17.75 0.02
CA THR A 132 -13.20 17.60 -1.23
C THR A 132 -14.50 16.84 -0.98
N TYR A 133 -15.60 17.58 -0.86
CA TYR A 133 -16.95 17.03 -0.62
C TYR A 133 -17.44 16.05 -1.71
N SER A 134 -16.87 16.10 -2.92
CA SER A 134 -17.37 15.36 -4.08
C SER A 134 -17.09 13.86 -4.07
N ASP A 135 -16.21 13.36 -3.20
CA ASP A 135 -15.75 11.97 -3.24
C ASP A 135 -16.29 11.11 -2.08
N GLY A 136 -17.13 11.68 -1.21
CA GLY A 136 -17.70 10.99 -0.05
C GLY A 136 -16.64 10.32 0.84
N VAL A 137 -16.79 9.02 1.13
CA VAL A 137 -15.78 8.18 1.80
C VAL A 137 -15.03 7.26 0.83
N ALA A 138 -15.39 7.27 -0.45
CA ALA A 138 -14.86 6.35 -1.45
C ALA A 138 -13.35 6.55 -1.68
N TRP A 139 -12.87 7.79 -1.58
CA TRP A 139 -11.45 8.13 -1.67
C TRP A 139 -10.59 7.50 -0.56
N ALA A 140 -11.17 7.23 0.61
CA ALA A 140 -10.45 6.65 1.73
C ALA A 140 -10.19 5.16 1.52
N ILE A 141 -10.92 4.49 0.61
CA ILE A 141 -10.79 3.06 0.38
C ILE A 141 -9.44 2.72 -0.29
N PRO A 142 -9.02 3.34 -1.41
CA PRO A 142 -7.71 3.09 -2.01
C PRO A 142 -6.54 3.47 -1.08
N SER A 143 -6.43 4.75 -0.72
CA SER A 143 -5.28 5.26 0.03
C SER A 143 -5.26 4.76 1.47
N GLY A 144 -6.42 4.64 2.12
CA GLY A 144 -6.53 4.10 3.47
C GLY A 144 -6.16 2.61 3.55
N SER A 145 -6.55 1.80 2.56
CA SER A 145 -6.15 0.38 2.55
C SER A 145 -4.64 0.22 2.38
N VAL A 146 -4.00 0.99 1.49
CA VAL A 146 -2.54 0.98 1.35
C VAL A 146 -1.86 1.44 2.64
N MET A 147 -2.37 2.49 3.28
CA MET A 147 -1.86 2.96 4.58
C MET A 147 -1.93 1.86 5.66
N VAL A 148 -3.06 1.14 5.76
CA VAL A 148 -3.21 0.02 6.70
C VAL A 148 -2.19 -1.08 6.41
N ILE A 149 -1.97 -1.44 5.14
CA ILE A 149 -0.98 -2.45 4.77
C ILE A 149 0.45 -1.99 5.10
N LEU A 150 0.79 -0.72 4.87
CA LEU A 150 2.09 -0.16 5.23
C LEU A 150 2.34 -0.25 6.75
N TRP A 151 1.36 0.13 7.56
CA TRP A 151 1.47 0.02 9.02
C TRP A 151 1.52 -1.43 9.50
N ALA A 152 0.71 -2.32 8.93
CA ALA A 152 0.76 -3.75 9.25
C ALA A 152 2.12 -4.36 8.87
N SER A 153 2.66 -3.98 7.71
CA SER A 153 3.99 -4.38 7.27
C SER A 153 5.06 -3.90 8.25
N ALA A 154 5.02 -2.62 8.66
CA ALA A 154 5.95 -2.06 9.63
C ALA A 154 5.90 -2.83 10.96
N PHE A 155 4.70 -3.10 11.45
CA PHE A 155 4.48 -3.81 12.70
C PHE A 155 5.10 -5.21 12.71
N PHE A 156 4.93 -5.95 11.61
CA PHE A 156 5.40 -7.34 11.52
C PHE A 156 6.84 -7.50 11.02
N TYR A 157 7.32 -6.60 10.15
CA TYR A 157 8.63 -6.72 9.50
C TYR A 157 9.74 -5.99 10.26
N THR A 158 9.44 -4.79 10.78
CA THR A 158 10.37 -3.93 11.53
C THR A 158 9.75 -3.46 12.84
N PRO A 159 9.47 -4.38 13.79
CA PRO A 159 8.85 -4.03 15.07
C PRO A 159 9.68 -3.05 15.89
N GLU A 160 10.98 -2.92 15.60
CA GLU A 160 11.88 -1.94 16.22
C GLU A 160 11.51 -0.49 15.84
N ALA A 161 10.64 -0.28 14.85
CA ALA A 161 10.06 1.02 14.53
C ALA A 161 9.04 1.51 15.58
N TYR A 162 8.58 0.62 16.48
CA TYR A 162 7.61 0.93 17.51
C TYR A 162 8.27 1.07 18.88
N PRO A 163 7.71 1.90 19.77
CA PRO A 163 8.15 1.96 21.16
C PRO A 163 8.05 0.60 21.87
N GLU A 164 9.00 0.28 22.74
CA GLU A 164 9.02 -1.00 23.46
C GLU A 164 7.75 -1.28 24.28
N TRP A 165 7.14 -0.25 24.86
CA TRP A 165 5.93 -0.41 25.65
C TRP A 165 4.77 -0.95 24.81
N PHE A 166 4.70 -0.53 23.54
CA PHE A 166 3.66 -0.92 22.61
C PHE A 166 3.83 -2.39 22.20
N THR A 167 5.07 -2.79 21.88
CA THR A 167 5.36 -4.18 21.51
C THR A 167 5.15 -5.14 22.68
N LYS A 168 5.50 -4.75 23.91
CA LYS A 168 5.22 -5.52 25.13
C LYS A 168 3.71 -5.68 25.38
N LEU A 169 2.93 -4.62 25.21
CA LEU A 169 1.48 -4.64 25.38
C LEU A 169 0.82 -5.61 24.39
N VAL A 170 1.16 -5.53 23.10
CA VAL A 170 0.59 -6.43 22.08
C VAL A 170 0.96 -7.89 22.36
N ASN A 171 2.21 -8.16 22.73
CA ASN A 171 2.65 -9.51 23.06
C ASN A 171 1.98 -10.07 24.33
N HIS A 172 1.60 -9.21 25.27
CA HIS A 172 0.98 -9.63 26.53
C HIS A 172 -0.51 -9.94 26.36
N TYR A 173 -1.24 -9.18 25.54
CA TYR A 173 -2.70 -9.26 25.44
C TYR A 173 -3.24 -9.89 24.15
N ILE A 174 -2.49 -9.88 23.04
CA ILE A 174 -3.00 -10.25 21.71
C ILE A 174 -2.38 -11.55 21.20
N LEU A 175 -1.09 -11.77 21.42
CA LEU A 175 -0.44 -13.01 21.03
C LEU A 175 -0.57 -14.05 22.16
N PRO A 176 -1.06 -15.27 21.89
CA PRO A 176 -1.12 -16.30 22.92
C PRO A 176 0.29 -16.53 23.45
N LYS A 177 0.45 -16.50 24.79
CA LYS A 177 1.66 -17.00 25.43
C LYS A 177 1.95 -18.37 24.82
N LYS A 178 3.16 -18.59 24.29
CA LYS A 178 3.61 -19.94 23.99
C LYS A 178 3.35 -20.75 25.25
N LEU A 179 2.41 -21.70 25.17
CA LEU A 179 2.20 -22.68 26.23
C LEU A 179 3.55 -23.37 26.37
N ASN A 180 4.21 -23.13 27.50
CA ASN A 180 5.39 -23.87 27.90
C ASN A 180 4.96 -25.33 28.02
N THR A 181 5.13 -26.10 26.94
CA THR A 181 5.21 -27.57 27.04
C THR A 181 6.51 -27.85 27.77
N GLN A 182 6.38 -28.07 29.08
CA GLN A 182 7.34 -28.81 29.88
C GLN A 182 7.40 -30.26 29.38
#